data_AF-A0A0G4M286-F1
#
_entry.id   AF-A0A0G4M286-F1
#
_cell.length_a   1.000
_cell.length_b   1.000
_cell.length_c   1.000
_cell.angle_alpha   90.00
_cell.angle_beta   90.00
_cell.angle_gamma   90.00
#
_symmetry.space_group_name_H-M   'P 1'
#
loop_
_entity.id
_entity.type
_entity.pdbx_description
1 polymer ?
#
loop_
_entity_poly.entity_id
_entity_poly.type
_entity_poly.pdbx_seq_one_letter_code
_entity_poly.pdbx_strand_id
1 'polypeptide(L)'
;MAPLEYPYLLEQGCIARCYLSDVPKVLESYFAVVTQVLLEYPDYPSPFWKLLSLCLFTLGNDESEIRSKSARVLRALEERQQPARSSKIQDYDISISDKTKAVYKNAQFEISKRLSKQHTELAFHIFSEFTLYFKDLQPASQRNVVAVLLPWIQSIELKVDPNGGPIAESYVLLANLLEITIKSSGALHNEVQALWQALATGPYPGNVRLILDFIISICLERREQNFVEYAKQIVVFLASTTSTPGIKVVEFLLMQITPKAMVPNEKKEVASPPPDIVQLPYCADLGEALPIGTKQAGFSLGQLSMILLVDLMVSPIQLTPENVASIDGGALAKKVFRARDYTFASFARNLEVRNSLEAGPEDPAKPSVRTNAIKLFLTSLKFLPSDAKKELLLQKEVMSHLTFLLKDDPAYLLVEMLEALRKHVLADDKVPREAKFKAFNTKTLDRLAGLYYYKHDEDVEGRLTVKDAVHRFLTYVCTTPGAGILYTGTGMYPKDLDDEATQHVKDTDDFAFERAAWGDRYTEEVPVANFVLDEFIQKMRPWSSLRHSELLVSVFEAAPELVASYFLANKSFSFEPKLSMTWIGYA
;
A
#
# COMPACT_ATOMS: atom_id res chain seq x y z
N MET A 1 21.72 23.78 53.36
CA MET A 1 23.06 23.13 53.36
C MET A 1 22.99 21.62 53.14
N ALA A 2 22.03 20.88 53.72
CA ALA A 2 21.90 19.42 53.55
C ALA A 2 21.62 18.85 52.13
N PRO A 3 20.89 19.51 51.19
CA PRO A 3 20.51 18.85 49.92
C PRO A 3 21.66 18.68 48.90
N LEU A 4 22.78 19.41 49.06
CA LEU A 4 23.95 19.30 48.20
C LEU A 4 24.94 18.22 48.67
N GLU A 5 24.85 17.77 49.94
CA GLU A 5 25.77 16.77 50.51
C GLU A 5 25.45 15.34 50.04
N TYR A 6 24.21 15.06 49.63
CA TYR A 6 23.78 13.72 49.21
C TYR A 6 22.88 13.75 47.96
N PRO A 7 23.42 14.07 46.77
CA PRO A 7 22.63 14.17 45.54
C PRO A 7 21.86 12.88 45.18
N TYR A 8 22.40 11.73 45.58
CA TYR A 8 21.78 10.42 45.37
C TYR A 8 20.43 10.27 46.09
N LEU A 9 20.17 10.96 47.21
CA LEU A 9 18.91 10.87 47.94
C LEU A 9 17.75 11.50 47.16
N LEU A 10 18.02 12.59 46.46
CA LEU A 10 17.02 13.18 45.56
C LEU A 10 16.86 12.30 44.32
N GLU A 11 17.96 11.88 43.70
CA GLU A 11 17.94 11.18 42.41
C GLU A 11 17.45 9.73 42.49
N GLN A 12 18.00 8.91 43.38
CA GLN A 12 17.61 7.50 43.52
C GLN A 12 16.43 7.30 44.47
N GLY A 13 16.18 8.26 45.37
CA GLY A 13 15.09 8.21 46.33
C GLY A 13 13.85 8.96 45.86
N CYS A 14 13.90 10.30 45.82
CA CYS A 14 12.72 11.12 45.63
C CYS A 14 12.15 11.07 44.20
N ILE A 15 13.01 11.13 43.17
CA ILE A 15 12.59 11.08 41.76
C ILE A 15 11.95 9.72 41.44
N ALA A 16 12.59 8.61 41.83
CA ALA A 16 12.03 7.27 41.64
C ALA A 16 10.64 7.12 42.32
N ARG A 17 10.47 7.69 43.52
CA ARG A 17 9.17 7.70 44.21
C ARG A 17 8.12 8.54 43.51
N CYS A 18 8.49 9.54 42.70
CA CYS A 18 7.52 10.28 41.90
C CYS A 18 6.92 9.42 40.78
N TYR A 19 7.67 8.43 40.27
CA TYR A 19 7.18 7.47 39.27
C TYR A 19 6.36 6.32 39.91
N LEU A 20 6.87 5.75 41.00
CA LEU A 20 6.42 4.46 41.54
C LEU A 20 5.41 4.56 42.70
N SER A 21 5.07 5.76 43.18
CA SER A 21 4.15 5.89 44.31
C SER A 21 2.70 5.69 43.87
N ASP A 22 2.06 4.62 44.37
CA ASP A 22 0.63 4.37 44.16
C ASP A 22 -0.28 5.27 45.03
N VAL A 23 0.28 5.91 46.06
CA VAL A 23 -0.47 6.80 46.97
C VAL A 23 -0.30 8.26 46.52
N PRO A 24 -1.38 8.95 46.09
CA PRO A 24 -1.29 10.31 45.54
C PRO A 24 -0.60 11.33 46.46
N LYS A 25 -0.90 11.29 47.76
CA LYS A 25 -0.27 12.19 48.76
C LYS A 25 1.23 11.94 48.93
N VAL A 26 1.67 10.69 48.75
CA VAL A 26 3.09 10.33 48.86
C VAL A 26 3.83 10.88 47.65
N LEU A 27 3.29 10.68 46.44
CA LEU A 27 3.81 11.29 45.22
C LEU A 27 3.87 12.81 45.35
N GLU A 28 2.80 13.45 45.80
CA GLU A 28 2.73 14.91 45.99
C GLU A 28 3.83 15.41 46.94
N SER A 29 4.07 14.69 48.05
CA SER A 29 5.09 15.05 49.03
C SER A 29 6.50 14.95 48.46
N TYR A 30 6.84 13.84 47.80
CA TYR A 30 8.15 13.68 47.15
C TYR A 30 8.34 14.70 46.03
N PHE A 31 7.32 14.92 45.20
CA PHE A 31 7.40 15.86 44.10
C PHE A 31 7.48 17.32 44.58
N ALA A 32 6.87 17.66 45.71
CA ALA A 32 7.03 18.96 46.34
C ALA A 32 8.48 19.20 46.79
N VAL A 33 9.12 18.20 47.40
CA VAL A 33 10.55 18.29 47.78
C VAL A 33 11.42 18.44 46.54
N VAL A 34 11.21 17.64 45.50
CA VAL A 34 11.95 17.75 44.23
C VAL A 34 11.77 19.13 43.62
N THR A 35 10.54 19.63 43.53
CA THR A 35 10.23 20.96 43.00
C THR A 35 10.93 22.05 43.81
N GLN A 36 10.90 21.97 45.14
CA GLN A 36 11.55 22.95 46.01
C GLN A 36 13.07 22.98 45.79
N VAL A 37 13.72 21.81 45.82
CA VAL A 37 15.17 21.72 45.61
C VAL A 37 15.57 22.26 44.24
N LEU A 38 14.85 21.85 43.18
CA LEU A 38 15.16 22.29 41.82
C LEU A 38 14.98 23.79 41.65
N LEU A 39 14.00 24.43 42.30
CA LEU A 39 13.75 25.88 42.17
C LEU A 39 14.66 26.73 43.05
N GLU A 40 14.99 26.28 44.26
CA GLU A 40 15.85 27.00 45.21
C GLU A 40 17.34 26.87 44.89
N TYR A 41 17.76 25.76 44.26
CA TYR A 41 19.15 25.49 43.92
C TYR A 41 19.29 25.31 42.39
N PRO A 42 19.47 26.41 41.62
CA PRO A 42 19.57 26.33 40.17
C PRO A 42 20.70 25.46 39.65
N ASP A 43 21.81 25.42 40.38
CA ASP A 43 23.03 24.67 40.07
C ASP A 43 23.03 23.24 40.63
N TYR A 44 21.86 22.71 40.99
CA TYR A 44 21.75 21.34 41.50
C TYR A 44 22.28 20.33 40.48
N PRO A 45 23.22 19.43 40.85
CA PRO A 45 23.88 18.53 39.92
C PRO A 45 22.96 17.36 39.55
N SER A 46 22.11 17.54 38.54
CA SER A 46 21.29 16.47 37.96
C SER A 46 21.28 16.56 36.44
N PRO A 47 21.33 15.42 35.72
CA PRO A 47 21.21 15.41 34.27
C PRO A 47 19.88 16.04 33.81
N PHE A 48 19.96 16.94 32.83
CA PHE A 48 18.79 17.67 32.33
C PHE A 48 17.69 16.74 31.78
N TRP A 49 18.06 15.69 31.04
CA TRP A 49 17.10 14.71 30.50
C TRP A 49 16.30 13.98 31.59
N LYS A 50 16.87 13.78 32.78
CA LYS A 50 16.21 13.11 33.92
C LYS A 50 15.10 14.00 34.48
N LEU A 51 15.42 15.27 34.70
CA LEU A 51 14.47 16.27 35.19
C LEU A 51 13.36 16.54 34.17
N LEU A 52 13.72 16.60 32.89
CA LEU A 52 12.77 16.74 31.80
C LEU A 52 11.78 15.57 31.76
N SER A 53 12.27 14.33 31.88
CA SER A 53 11.44 13.12 31.92
C SER A 53 10.49 13.12 33.10
N LEU A 54 10.96 13.52 34.28
CA LEU A 54 10.14 13.62 35.48
C LEU A 54 9.00 14.62 35.28
N CYS A 55 9.31 15.84 34.84
CA CYS A 55 8.28 16.85 34.67
C CYS A 55 7.30 16.52 33.54
N LEU A 56 7.75 15.90 32.45
CA LEU A 56 6.87 15.40 31.41
C LEU A 56 5.93 14.31 31.93
N PHE A 57 6.40 13.43 32.82
CA PHE A 57 5.56 12.43 33.48
C PHE A 57 4.48 13.08 34.36
N THR A 58 4.89 13.99 35.25
CA THR A 58 4.02 14.62 36.25
C THR A 58 3.08 15.68 35.69
N LEU A 59 3.37 16.25 34.51
CA LEU A 59 2.41 17.07 33.75
C LEU A 59 1.14 16.31 33.37
N GLY A 60 1.18 14.98 33.35
CA GLY A 60 0.02 14.13 33.11
C GLY A 60 -0.73 13.73 34.38
N ASN A 61 -0.39 14.24 35.56
CA ASN A 61 -1.03 13.84 36.81
C ASN A 61 -2.49 14.32 36.87
N ASP A 62 -3.36 13.61 37.60
CA ASP A 62 -4.77 14.00 37.77
C ASP A 62 -4.92 15.25 38.66
N GLU A 63 -3.97 15.53 39.55
CA GLU A 63 -3.96 16.69 40.44
C GLU A 63 -3.40 17.94 39.75
N SER A 64 -4.15 19.05 39.77
CA SER A 64 -3.74 20.29 39.07
C SER A 64 -2.51 20.93 39.69
N GLU A 65 -2.35 20.83 41.02
CA GLU A 65 -1.19 21.38 41.73
C GLU A 65 0.12 20.72 41.32
N ILE A 66 0.12 19.40 41.11
CA ILE A 66 1.30 18.67 40.62
C ILE A 66 1.63 19.10 39.20
N ARG A 67 0.63 19.27 38.32
CA ARG A 67 0.87 19.73 36.95
C ARG A 67 1.42 21.17 36.91
N SER A 68 0.87 22.08 37.71
CA SER A 68 1.34 23.46 37.81
C SER A 68 2.79 23.55 38.34
N LYS A 69 3.13 22.76 39.36
CA LYS A 69 4.52 22.63 39.84
C LYS A 69 5.45 22.10 38.74
N SER A 70 5.02 21.10 37.97
CA SER A 70 5.78 20.55 36.84
C SER A 70 6.05 21.59 35.76
N ALA A 71 5.03 22.37 35.39
CA ALA A 71 5.15 23.44 34.41
C ALA A 71 6.11 24.54 34.87
N ARG A 72 6.08 24.89 36.16
CA ARG A 72 7.00 25.86 36.77
C ARG A 72 8.45 25.37 36.76
N VAL A 73 8.69 24.10 37.11
CA VAL A 73 10.02 23.50 37.05
C VAL A 73 10.53 23.48 35.60
N LEU A 74 9.71 23.07 34.63
CA LEU A 74 10.11 23.06 33.22
C LEU A 74 10.49 24.44 32.69
N ARG A 75 9.78 25.51 33.08
CA ARG A 75 10.16 26.89 32.73
C ARG A 75 11.53 27.24 33.28
N ALA A 76 11.75 26.97 34.56
CA ALA A 76 13.04 27.23 35.20
C ALA A 76 14.17 26.43 34.54
N LEU A 77 13.90 25.21 34.08
CA LEU A 77 14.86 24.38 33.36
C LEU A 77 15.15 24.90 31.93
N GLU A 78 14.13 25.34 31.17
CA GLU A 78 14.30 25.96 29.85
C GLU A 78 15.08 27.29 29.94
N GLU A 79 14.73 28.14 30.93
CA GLU A 79 15.40 29.43 31.16
C GLU A 79 16.87 29.28 31.55
N ARG A 80 17.23 28.22 32.29
CA ARG A 80 18.65 27.91 32.61
C ARG A 80 19.46 27.56 31.38
N GLN A 81 18.87 26.79 30.46
CA GLN A 81 19.56 26.38 29.23
C GLN A 81 19.64 27.53 28.22
N GLN A 82 18.59 28.35 28.12
CA GLN A 82 18.49 29.45 27.14
C GLN A 82 17.97 30.75 27.80
N PRO A 83 18.81 31.48 28.56
CA PRO A 83 18.38 32.66 29.32
C PRO A 83 17.79 33.80 28.47
N ALA A 84 18.10 33.84 27.17
CA ALA A 84 17.62 34.87 26.24
C ALA A 84 16.25 34.55 25.61
N ARG A 85 15.64 33.40 25.93
CA ARG A 85 14.39 32.94 25.31
C ARG A 85 13.33 32.67 26.38
N SER A 86 12.19 33.37 26.29
CA SER A 86 11.06 33.08 27.18
C SER A 86 10.50 31.67 26.94
N SER A 87 10.20 30.97 28.02
CA SER A 87 9.56 29.66 27.94
C SER A 87 8.17 29.77 27.33
N LYS A 88 7.92 28.99 26.27
CA LYS A 88 6.59 28.88 25.67
C LYS A 88 5.67 27.93 26.45
N ILE A 89 6.06 27.45 27.63
CA ILE A 89 5.22 26.56 28.45
C ILE A 89 4.04 27.34 29.06
N GLN A 90 4.21 28.64 29.29
CA GLN A 90 3.16 29.53 29.79
C GLN A 90 1.91 29.58 28.89
N ASP A 91 2.08 29.35 27.59
CA ASP A 91 0.98 29.32 26.62
C ASP A 91 -0.04 28.21 26.93
N TYR A 92 0.36 27.21 27.73
CA TYR A 92 -0.48 26.07 28.12
C TYR A 92 -1.04 26.20 29.55
N ASP A 93 -0.83 27.30 30.27
CA ASP A 93 -1.21 27.44 31.69
C ASP A 93 -2.69 27.16 31.97
N ILE A 94 -3.57 27.65 31.09
CA ILE A 94 -5.00 27.43 31.16
C ILE A 94 -5.31 25.93 31.03
N SER A 95 -4.71 25.28 30.03
CA SER A 95 -4.94 23.85 29.77
C SER A 95 -4.35 22.94 30.84
N ILE A 96 -3.20 23.31 31.41
CA ILE A 96 -2.53 22.60 32.50
C ILE A 96 -3.38 22.65 33.78
N SER A 97 -3.99 23.80 34.07
CA SER A 97 -4.82 24.00 35.27
C SER A 97 -6.23 23.41 35.13
N ASP A 98 -6.65 23.03 33.92
CA ASP A 98 -7.98 22.48 33.65
C ASP A 98 -8.18 21.10 34.31
N LYS A 99 -9.38 20.82 34.82
CA LYS A 99 -9.72 19.53 35.46
C LYS A 99 -10.02 18.42 34.44
N THR A 100 -10.28 18.79 33.19
CA THR A 100 -10.68 17.88 32.12
C THR A 100 -9.48 17.12 31.59
N LYS A 101 -9.51 15.78 31.73
CA LYS A 101 -8.43 14.88 31.31
C LYS A 101 -7.98 15.07 29.87
N ALA A 102 -8.92 15.20 28.94
CA ALA A 102 -8.60 15.41 27.53
C ALA A 102 -7.81 16.72 27.30
N VAL A 103 -8.07 17.77 28.10
CA VAL A 103 -7.44 19.09 27.95
C VAL A 103 -6.00 19.06 28.45
N TYR A 104 -5.77 18.66 29.71
CA TYR A 104 -4.41 18.69 30.27
C TYR A 104 -3.50 17.62 29.67
N LYS A 105 -4.03 16.44 29.27
CA LYS A 105 -3.24 15.42 28.55
C LYS A 105 -2.85 15.87 27.15
N ASN A 106 -3.72 16.59 26.46
CA ASN A 106 -3.38 17.17 25.15
C ASN A 106 -2.28 18.23 25.29
N ALA A 107 -2.36 19.09 26.33
CA ALA A 107 -1.29 20.04 26.63
C ALA A 107 0.04 19.35 26.92
N GLN A 108 0.04 18.29 27.74
CA GLN A 108 1.23 17.47 28.01
C GLN A 108 1.84 16.91 26.72
N PHE A 109 1.01 16.36 25.82
CA PHE A 109 1.48 15.83 24.54
C PHE A 109 2.10 16.92 23.66
N GLU A 110 1.45 18.07 23.49
CA GLU A 110 1.98 19.17 22.68
C GLU A 110 3.25 19.79 23.26
N ILE A 111 3.38 19.85 24.60
CA ILE A 111 4.62 20.23 25.28
C ILE A 111 5.72 19.20 24.99
N SER A 112 5.45 17.91 25.14
CA SER A 112 6.41 16.82 24.84
C SER A 112 6.88 16.90 23.39
N LYS A 113 5.95 17.10 22.45
CA LYS A 113 6.21 17.23 21.01
C LYS A 113 7.04 18.46 20.64
N ARG A 114 6.88 19.55 21.37
CA ARG A 114 7.73 20.73 21.18
C ARG A 114 9.14 20.45 21.67
N LEU A 115 9.28 19.88 22.87
CA LEU A 115 10.56 19.59 23.49
C LEU A 115 11.35 18.54 22.71
N SER A 116 10.68 17.53 22.15
CA SER A 116 11.34 16.50 21.35
C SER A 116 12.00 17.04 20.08
N LYS A 117 11.47 18.14 19.52
CA LYS A 117 12.06 18.85 18.38
C LYS A 117 13.21 19.77 18.77
N GLN A 118 13.19 20.27 20.02
CA GLN A 118 14.22 21.17 20.53
C GLN A 118 15.45 20.41 21.03
N HIS A 119 15.24 19.20 21.54
CA HIS A 119 16.26 18.40 22.23
C HIS A 119 16.38 16.99 21.63
N THR A 120 16.49 16.88 20.31
CA THR A 120 16.54 15.56 19.64
C THR A 120 17.71 14.70 20.14
N GLU A 121 18.79 15.32 20.60
CA GLU A 121 19.96 14.67 21.22
C GLU A 121 19.64 13.89 22.50
N LEU A 122 18.56 14.25 23.21
CA LEU A 122 18.17 13.62 24.47
C LEU A 122 17.21 12.43 24.28
N ALA A 123 16.75 12.18 23.05
CA ALA A 123 15.68 11.23 22.79
C ALA A 123 15.99 9.79 23.29
N PHE A 124 17.22 9.31 23.11
CA PHE A 124 17.66 8.01 23.64
C PHE A 124 17.65 7.95 25.16
N HIS A 125 18.11 9.02 25.83
CA HIS A 125 18.15 9.11 27.30
C HIS A 125 16.74 9.15 27.89
N ILE A 126 15.85 9.93 27.30
CA ILE A 126 14.46 10.05 27.75
C ILE A 126 13.72 8.73 27.55
N PHE A 127 13.89 8.08 26.40
CA PHE A 127 13.31 6.76 26.17
C PHE A 127 13.81 5.72 27.18
N SER A 128 15.12 5.70 27.43
CA SER A 128 15.74 4.80 28.40
C SER A 128 15.29 5.06 29.85
N GLU A 129 15.19 6.33 30.28
CA GLU A 129 14.68 6.70 31.62
C GLU A 129 13.21 6.27 31.81
N PHE A 130 12.35 6.50 30.83
CA PHE A 130 10.95 6.08 30.92
C PHE A 130 10.80 4.56 30.93
N THR A 131 11.64 3.84 30.19
CA THR A 131 11.60 2.38 30.12
C THR A 131 12.13 1.71 31.39
N LEU A 132 13.02 2.37 32.15
CA LEU A 132 13.48 1.92 33.46
C LEU A 132 12.32 1.63 34.43
N TYR A 133 11.32 2.51 34.48
CA TYR A 133 10.18 2.38 35.39
C TYR A 133 8.97 1.68 34.77
N PHE A 134 8.91 1.53 33.44
CA PHE A 134 7.70 1.19 32.71
C PHE A 134 7.01 -0.10 33.21
N LYS A 135 7.80 -1.13 33.51
CA LYS A 135 7.30 -2.44 33.99
C LYS A 135 6.63 -2.37 35.37
N ASP A 136 7.00 -1.39 36.19
CA ASP A 136 6.52 -1.22 37.56
C ASP A 136 5.39 -0.16 37.65
N LEU A 137 5.03 0.46 36.52
CA LEU A 137 3.95 1.46 36.46
C LEU A 137 2.56 0.81 36.33
N GLN A 138 1.56 1.46 36.94
CA GLN A 138 0.16 1.14 36.72
C GLN A 138 -0.25 1.34 35.24
N PRO A 139 -1.24 0.59 34.70
CA PRO A 139 -1.62 0.67 33.29
C PRO A 139 -1.99 2.07 32.78
N ALA A 140 -2.62 2.91 33.62
CA ALA A 140 -2.92 4.30 33.26
C ALA A 140 -1.64 5.15 33.09
N SER A 141 -0.64 4.91 33.94
CA SER A 141 0.67 5.57 33.89
C SER A 141 1.51 5.04 32.73
N GLN A 142 1.42 3.76 32.39
CA GLN A 142 2.07 3.20 31.19
C GLN A 142 1.56 3.88 29.92
N ARG A 143 0.23 4.04 29.76
CA ARG A 143 -0.37 4.78 28.63
C ARG A 143 0.09 6.25 28.59
N ASN A 144 0.18 6.88 29.75
CA ASN A 144 0.72 8.24 29.87
C ASN A 144 2.16 8.33 29.34
N VAL A 145 3.02 7.40 29.75
CA VAL A 145 4.41 7.33 29.30
C VAL A 145 4.48 7.12 27.79
N VAL A 146 3.68 6.22 27.21
CA VAL A 146 3.65 6.02 25.76
C VAL A 146 3.27 7.32 25.04
N ALA A 147 2.20 7.99 25.46
CA ALA A 147 1.78 9.25 24.85
C ALA A 147 2.89 10.31 24.89
N VAL A 148 3.62 10.40 26.01
CA VAL A 148 4.77 11.30 26.15
C VAL A 148 5.90 10.91 25.20
N LEU A 149 6.21 9.61 25.06
CA LEU A 149 7.34 9.09 24.28
C LEU A 149 7.13 9.13 22.76
N LEU A 150 5.90 9.06 22.25
CA LEU A 150 5.60 9.07 20.81
C LEU A 150 6.36 10.15 20.00
N PRO A 151 6.36 11.43 20.40
CA PRO A 151 7.10 12.45 19.65
C PRO A 151 8.63 12.38 19.82
N TRP A 152 9.15 11.70 20.84
CA TRP A 152 10.60 11.50 21.04
C TRP A 152 11.11 10.34 20.20
N ILE A 153 10.41 9.21 20.20
CA ILE A 153 10.84 8.05 19.41
C ILE A 153 10.79 8.35 17.91
N GLN A 154 9.88 9.22 17.46
CA GLN A 154 9.79 9.64 16.05
C GLN A 154 10.98 10.48 15.58
N SER A 155 11.73 11.14 16.48
CA SER A 155 12.90 11.94 16.12
C SER A 155 14.21 11.14 16.11
N ILE A 156 14.15 9.83 16.40
CA ILE A 156 15.32 8.97 16.53
C ILE A 156 15.74 8.36 15.18
N GLU A 157 17.02 8.52 14.87
CA GLU A 157 17.71 7.78 13.81
C GLU A 157 18.47 6.60 14.42
N LEU A 158 18.16 5.38 13.98
CA LEU A 158 18.91 4.20 14.35
C LEU A 158 20.18 4.09 13.50
N LYS A 159 21.28 3.70 14.12
CA LYS A 159 22.62 3.65 13.50
C LYS A 159 23.30 2.31 13.73
N VAL A 160 24.14 1.94 12.76
CA VAL A 160 25.00 0.75 12.82
C VAL A 160 26.44 1.13 13.17
N ASP A 161 27.12 0.22 13.84
CA ASP A 161 28.56 0.25 14.06
C ASP A 161 29.32 -0.19 12.79
N PRO A 162 30.66 -0.05 12.76
CA PRO A 162 31.47 -0.50 11.62
C PRO A 162 31.40 -2.01 11.33
N ASN A 163 30.99 -2.82 12.30
CA ASN A 163 30.84 -4.28 12.16
C ASN A 163 29.48 -4.69 11.60
N GLY A 164 28.57 -3.72 11.39
CA GLY A 164 27.23 -3.93 10.87
C GLY A 164 26.17 -4.28 11.93
N GLY A 165 26.51 -4.25 13.21
CA GLY A 165 25.56 -4.34 14.33
C GLY A 165 25.02 -2.97 14.75
N PRO A 166 24.00 -2.87 15.60
CA PRO A 166 23.55 -1.59 16.13
C PRO A 166 24.60 -0.95 17.06
N ILE A 167 24.74 0.38 17.03
CA ILE A 167 25.49 1.11 18.08
C ILE A 167 24.77 0.99 19.44
N ALA A 168 25.46 1.29 20.53
CA ALA A 168 24.94 1.13 21.90
C ALA A 168 23.55 1.77 22.09
N GLU A 169 23.35 3.01 21.64
CA GLU A 169 22.08 3.72 21.81
C GLU A 169 20.94 3.08 21.01
N SER A 170 21.24 2.62 19.78
CA SER A 170 20.27 1.92 18.94
C SER A 170 19.92 0.55 19.52
N TYR A 171 20.91 -0.17 20.05
CA TYR A 171 20.70 -1.46 20.71
C TYR A 171 19.82 -1.30 21.95
N VAL A 172 20.16 -0.37 22.86
CA VAL A 172 19.41 -0.14 24.11
C VAL A 172 17.96 0.22 23.82
N LEU A 173 17.71 1.11 22.84
CA LEU A 173 16.35 1.46 22.47
C LEU A 173 15.56 0.25 21.98
N LEU A 174 16.13 -0.54 21.07
CA LEU A 174 15.46 -1.71 20.51
C LEU A 174 15.24 -2.80 21.57
N ALA A 175 16.20 -3.01 22.47
CA ALA A 175 16.08 -3.96 23.57
C ALA A 175 14.95 -3.54 24.54
N ASN A 176 14.89 -2.27 24.92
CA ASN A 176 13.85 -1.76 25.82
C ASN A 176 12.47 -1.78 25.17
N LEU A 177 12.37 -1.43 23.88
CA LEU A 177 11.10 -1.49 23.15
C LEU A 177 10.63 -2.94 22.95
N LEU A 178 11.55 -3.87 22.79
CA LEU A 178 11.27 -5.30 22.74
C LEU A 178 10.77 -5.82 24.09
N GLU A 179 11.38 -5.42 25.21
CA GLU A 179 10.89 -5.75 26.55
C GLU A 179 9.44 -5.26 26.77
N ILE A 180 9.13 -4.02 26.40
CA ILE A 180 7.77 -3.49 26.45
C ILE A 180 6.82 -4.36 25.63
N THR A 181 7.26 -4.78 24.43
CA THR A 181 6.45 -5.63 23.54
C THR A 181 6.17 -6.98 24.20
N ILE A 182 7.17 -7.60 24.83
CA ILE A 182 7.01 -8.91 25.47
C ILE A 182 6.11 -8.83 26.71
N LYS A 183 6.35 -7.84 27.58
CA LYS A 183 5.68 -7.73 28.88
C LYS A 183 4.32 -7.06 28.83
N SER A 184 4.05 -6.21 27.83
CA SER A 184 2.88 -5.32 27.85
C SER A 184 2.00 -5.35 26.60
N SER A 185 2.40 -6.00 25.50
CA SER A 185 1.61 -5.99 24.25
C SER A 185 0.22 -6.63 24.39
N GLY A 186 0.00 -7.52 25.36
CA GLY A 186 -1.32 -8.08 25.65
C GLY A 186 -2.31 -7.05 26.20
N ALA A 187 -1.87 -6.14 27.08
CA ALA A 187 -2.71 -5.13 27.72
C ALA A 187 -2.69 -3.76 27.01
N LEU A 188 -1.60 -3.46 26.30
CA LEU A 188 -1.29 -2.17 25.69
C LEU A 188 -0.99 -2.30 24.19
N HIS A 189 -1.73 -3.17 23.49
CA HIS A 189 -1.48 -3.51 22.08
C HIS A 189 -1.33 -2.28 21.18
N ASN A 190 -2.30 -1.37 21.23
CA ASN A 190 -2.34 -0.18 20.38
C ASN A 190 -1.20 0.80 20.72
N GLU A 191 -0.86 0.92 21.99
CA GLU A 191 0.19 1.79 22.48
C GLU A 191 1.58 1.27 22.06
N VAL A 192 1.82 -0.04 22.17
CA VAL A 192 3.05 -0.68 21.70
C VAL A 192 3.16 -0.58 20.18
N GLN A 193 2.06 -0.83 19.44
CA GLN A 193 2.02 -0.63 18.00
C GLN A 193 2.40 0.81 17.61
N ALA A 194 1.85 1.80 18.31
CA ALA A 194 2.13 3.20 18.04
C ALA A 194 3.61 3.57 18.25
N LEU A 195 4.29 2.98 19.25
CA LEU A 195 5.74 3.18 19.45
C LEU A 195 6.55 2.65 18.26
N TRP A 196 6.29 1.41 17.82
CA TRP A 196 6.98 0.82 16.66
C TRP A 196 6.73 1.62 15.38
N GLN A 197 5.47 2.05 15.16
CA GLN A 197 5.12 2.87 14.01
C GLN A 197 5.75 4.25 14.06
N ALA A 198 5.81 4.90 15.23
CA ALA A 198 6.47 6.19 15.38
C ALA A 198 7.97 6.10 15.06
N LEU A 199 8.66 5.03 15.48
CA LEU A 199 10.07 4.79 15.13
C LEU A 199 10.28 4.54 13.63
N ALA A 200 9.34 3.83 12.99
CA ALA A 200 9.43 3.43 11.58
C ALA A 200 9.00 4.53 10.59
N THR A 201 8.07 5.39 10.99
CA THR A 201 7.52 6.49 10.17
C THR A 201 8.23 7.82 10.37
N GLY A 202 9.24 7.86 11.24
CA GLY A 202 10.14 9.02 11.36
C GLY A 202 10.84 9.37 10.04
N PRO A 203 11.58 10.49 9.99
CA PRO A 203 12.22 10.95 8.77
C PRO A 203 13.39 10.06 8.29
N TYR A 204 13.69 8.97 9.01
CA TYR A 204 14.82 8.08 8.80
C TYR A 204 14.38 6.72 8.23
N PRO A 205 14.30 6.59 6.90
CA PRO A 205 13.85 5.35 6.25
C PRO A 205 14.70 4.12 6.55
N GLY A 206 15.94 4.29 7.02
CA GLY A 206 16.84 3.22 7.41
C GLY A 206 16.40 2.47 8.68
N ASN A 207 15.58 3.09 9.53
CA ASN A 207 15.13 2.49 10.78
C ASN A 207 14.42 1.15 10.56
N VAL A 208 13.55 1.06 9.55
CA VAL A 208 12.81 -0.18 9.23
C VAL A 208 13.77 -1.34 9.00
N ARG A 209 14.82 -1.11 8.20
CA ARG A 209 15.82 -2.14 7.90
C ARG A 209 16.54 -2.58 9.18
N LEU A 210 16.98 -1.63 10.00
CA LEU A 210 17.73 -1.93 11.22
C LEU A 210 16.87 -2.68 12.25
N ILE A 211 15.59 -2.31 12.40
CA ILE A 211 14.64 -3.04 13.25
C ILE A 211 14.50 -4.48 12.79
N LEU A 212 14.32 -4.71 11.49
CA LEU A 212 14.17 -6.05 10.92
C LEU A 212 15.45 -6.89 11.09
N ASP A 213 16.60 -6.30 10.79
CA ASP A 213 17.90 -6.95 11.00
C ASP A 213 18.08 -7.36 12.48
N PHE A 214 17.73 -6.48 13.42
CA PHE A 214 17.79 -6.74 14.87
C PHE A 214 16.86 -7.88 15.31
N ILE A 215 15.55 -7.82 15.02
CA ILE A 215 14.62 -8.87 15.45
C ILE A 215 14.94 -10.23 14.81
N ILE A 216 15.34 -10.24 13.52
CA ILE A 216 15.71 -11.47 12.81
C ILE A 216 16.97 -12.07 13.42
N SER A 217 17.98 -11.25 13.75
CA SER A 217 19.19 -11.73 14.40
C SER A 217 18.90 -12.44 15.72
N ILE A 218 18.02 -11.89 16.55
CA ILE A 218 17.64 -12.50 17.83
C ILE A 218 16.88 -13.82 17.60
N CYS A 219 15.97 -13.87 16.60
CA CYS A 219 15.26 -15.11 16.24
C CYS A 219 16.21 -16.23 15.85
N LEU A 220 17.21 -15.92 15.01
CA LEU A 220 18.18 -16.89 14.51
C LEU A 220 19.13 -17.36 15.60
N GLU A 221 19.50 -16.48 16.53
CA GLU A 221 20.38 -16.79 17.66
C GLU A 221 19.69 -17.71 18.68
N ARG A 222 18.49 -17.33 19.15
CA ARG A 222 17.81 -18.02 20.26
C ARG A 222 17.21 -19.36 19.85
N ARG A 223 16.73 -19.50 18.61
CA ARG A 223 16.03 -20.70 18.09
C ARG A 223 14.82 -21.11 18.94
N GLU A 224 14.04 -20.12 19.38
CA GLU A 224 12.84 -20.31 20.22
C GLU A 224 11.57 -19.82 19.50
N GLN A 225 10.56 -20.69 19.42
CA GLN A 225 9.30 -20.41 18.74
C GLN A 225 8.51 -19.25 19.38
N ASN A 226 8.53 -19.14 20.71
CA ASN A 226 7.83 -18.08 21.44
C ASN A 226 8.29 -16.68 21.00
N PHE A 227 9.58 -16.54 20.67
CA PHE A 227 10.11 -15.28 20.18
C PHE A 227 9.67 -14.96 18.75
N VAL A 228 9.48 -15.97 17.91
CA VAL A 228 8.97 -15.78 16.54
C VAL A 228 7.60 -15.12 16.56
N GLU A 229 6.74 -15.42 17.54
CA GLU A 229 5.43 -14.77 17.70
C GLU A 229 5.55 -13.26 17.99
N TYR A 230 6.49 -12.84 18.83
CA TYR A 230 6.75 -11.41 19.04
C TYR A 230 7.37 -10.75 17.80
N ALA A 231 8.26 -11.42 17.09
CA ALA A 231 8.82 -10.92 15.84
C ALA A 231 7.74 -10.73 14.76
N LYS A 232 6.81 -11.69 14.62
CA LYS A 232 5.63 -11.58 13.74
C LYS A 232 4.78 -10.38 14.12
N GLN A 233 4.49 -10.21 15.41
CA GLN A 233 3.72 -9.07 15.90
C GLN A 233 4.37 -7.72 15.54
N ILE A 234 5.68 -7.59 15.76
CA ILE A 234 6.44 -6.38 15.40
C ILE A 234 6.38 -6.15 13.89
N VAL A 235 6.60 -7.18 13.07
CA VAL A 235 6.52 -7.11 11.61
C VAL A 235 5.13 -6.63 11.15
N VAL A 236 4.05 -7.14 11.76
CA VAL A 236 2.68 -6.68 11.50
C VAL A 236 2.50 -5.22 11.93
N PHE A 237 3.01 -4.80 13.09
CA PHE A 237 2.95 -3.40 13.51
C PHE A 237 3.62 -2.45 12.51
N LEU A 238 4.81 -2.81 12.02
CA LEU A 238 5.54 -2.03 11.03
C LEU A 238 4.83 -1.98 9.67
N ALA A 239 4.13 -3.04 9.30
CA ALA A 239 3.49 -3.16 8.00
C ALA A 239 2.00 -2.78 7.96
N SER A 240 1.37 -2.59 9.12
CA SER A 240 -0.04 -2.17 9.27
C SER A 240 -0.34 -0.74 8.78
N THR A 241 0.67 0.07 8.51
CA THR A 241 0.50 1.40 7.92
C THR A 241 0.62 1.32 6.39
N THR A 242 -0.33 1.89 5.64
CA THR A 242 -0.29 2.00 4.15
C THR A 242 0.78 2.96 3.61
N SER A 243 1.79 3.27 4.43
CA SER A 243 2.89 4.18 4.14
C SER A 243 4.15 3.42 3.73
N THR A 244 5.15 4.14 3.24
CA THR A 244 6.47 3.64 2.77
C THR A 244 7.13 2.58 3.68
N PRO A 245 7.03 2.63 5.02
CA PRO A 245 7.58 1.58 5.89
C PRO A 245 7.03 0.17 5.62
N GLY A 246 5.71 0.02 5.40
CA GLY A 246 5.12 -1.30 5.18
C GLY A 246 5.58 -1.96 3.88
N ILE A 247 5.74 -1.16 2.82
CA ILE A 247 6.33 -1.61 1.55
C ILE A 247 7.77 -2.09 1.77
N LYS A 248 8.57 -1.32 2.53
CA LYS A 248 9.96 -1.68 2.84
C LYS A 248 10.10 -2.94 3.66
N VAL A 249 9.17 -3.22 4.57
CA VAL A 249 9.15 -4.49 5.31
C VAL A 249 8.98 -5.67 4.36
N VAL A 250 8.00 -5.58 3.44
CA VAL A 250 7.73 -6.64 2.46
C VAL A 250 8.91 -6.81 1.50
N GLU A 251 9.42 -5.73 0.93
CA GLU A 251 10.60 -5.76 0.05
C GLU A 251 11.81 -6.38 0.75
N PHE A 252 12.09 -5.98 1.99
CA PHE A 252 13.19 -6.52 2.77
C PHE A 252 13.04 -8.03 2.96
N LEU A 253 11.87 -8.52 3.40
CA LEU A 253 11.63 -9.94 3.63
C LEU A 253 11.73 -10.75 2.33
N LEU A 254 11.21 -10.23 1.21
CA LEU A 254 11.32 -10.86 -0.11
C LEU A 254 12.78 -11.00 -0.57
N MET A 255 13.61 -9.97 -0.34
CA MET A 255 15.04 -10.02 -0.69
C MET A 255 15.81 -11.10 0.08
N GLN A 256 15.34 -11.52 1.26
CA GLN A 256 15.96 -12.58 2.04
C GLN A 256 15.58 -14.00 1.57
N ILE A 257 14.57 -14.14 0.70
CA ILE A 257 14.08 -15.43 0.21
C ILE A 257 14.89 -15.85 -1.01
N THR A 258 16.09 -16.39 -0.77
CA THR A 258 16.97 -16.93 -1.81
C THR A 258 17.35 -18.38 -1.51
N PRO A 259 17.69 -19.21 -2.52
CA PRO A 259 18.12 -20.60 -2.28
C PRO A 259 19.28 -20.71 -1.29
N LYS A 260 20.21 -19.74 -1.30
CA LYS A 260 21.34 -19.68 -0.35
C LYS A 260 20.87 -19.40 1.08
N ALA A 261 19.93 -18.48 1.27
CA ALA A 261 19.39 -18.14 2.58
C ALA A 261 18.42 -19.20 3.15
N MET A 262 17.96 -20.15 2.32
CA MET A 262 17.10 -21.28 2.72
C MET A 262 17.86 -22.41 3.42
N VAL A 263 19.20 -22.38 3.40
CA VAL A 263 20.04 -23.35 4.09
C VAL A 263 20.36 -22.82 5.50
N PRO A 264 20.04 -23.56 6.57
CA PRO A 264 20.39 -23.16 7.94
C PRO A 264 21.90 -23.00 8.08
N ASN A 265 22.36 -21.80 8.48
CA ASN A 265 23.77 -21.59 8.78
C ASN A 265 24.07 -22.11 10.18
N GLU A 266 25.04 -23.01 10.28
CA GLU A 266 25.51 -23.54 11.55
C GLU A 266 26.48 -22.54 12.20
N LYS A 267 25.97 -21.80 13.18
CA LYS A 267 26.68 -20.90 14.13
C LYS A 267 27.01 -19.50 13.58
N LYS A 268 26.15 -18.54 13.93
CA LYS A 268 26.61 -17.18 14.24
C LYS A 268 26.97 -17.16 15.73
N GLU A 269 28.12 -16.59 16.08
CA GLU A 269 28.46 -16.31 17.49
C GLU A 269 27.40 -15.38 18.08
N VAL A 270 27.09 -15.59 19.37
CA VAL A 270 26.17 -14.73 20.14
C VAL A 270 26.73 -13.31 20.05
N ALA A 271 25.96 -12.39 19.49
CA ALA A 271 26.39 -11.01 19.42
C ALA A 271 26.36 -10.47 20.85
N SER A 272 27.54 -10.23 21.43
CA SER A 272 27.61 -9.56 22.73
C SER A 272 26.97 -8.17 22.59
N PRO A 273 26.26 -7.67 23.62
CA PRO A 273 25.80 -6.30 23.62
C PRO A 273 26.95 -5.34 23.27
N PRO A 274 26.69 -4.25 22.54
CA PRO A 274 27.73 -3.29 22.19
C PRO A 274 28.50 -2.81 23.43
N PRO A 275 29.79 -2.45 23.29
CA PRO A 275 30.47 -1.70 24.33
C PRO A 275 29.70 -0.40 24.60
N ASP A 276 29.81 0.14 25.82
CA ASP A 276 29.22 1.43 26.24
C ASP A 276 27.69 1.50 26.49
N ILE A 277 26.97 0.37 26.57
CA ILE A 277 25.54 0.37 26.98
C ILE A 277 25.27 1.00 28.36
N VAL A 278 26.30 1.11 29.21
CA VAL A 278 26.22 1.65 30.58
C VAL A 278 25.98 3.17 30.60
N GLN A 279 26.13 3.85 29.46
CA GLN A 279 25.91 5.30 29.37
C GLN A 279 24.43 5.70 29.40
N LEU A 280 23.51 4.74 29.19
CA LEU A 280 22.08 4.96 29.22
C LEU A 280 21.45 4.50 30.55
N PRO A 281 20.37 5.16 31.02
CA PRO A 281 19.71 4.86 32.30
C PRO A 281 19.33 3.39 32.51
N TYR A 282 18.91 2.72 31.43
CA TYR A 282 18.40 1.37 31.47
C TYR A 282 18.58 0.66 30.12
N CYS A 283 19.04 -0.58 30.18
CA CYS A 283 19.04 -1.54 29.08
C CYS A 283 18.38 -2.83 29.56
N ALA A 284 17.33 -3.26 28.86
CA ALA A 284 16.63 -4.49 29.16
C ALA A 284 17.54 -5.70 28.95
N ASP A 285 17.55 -6.62 29.92
CA ASP A 285 18.15 -7.93 29.75
C ASP A 285 17.18 -8.82 28.95
N LEU A 286 17.46 -8.99 27.66
CA LEU A 286 16.67 -9.83 26.78
C LEU A 286 16.72 -11.31 27.19
N GLY A 287 17.74 -11.75 27.92
CA GLY A 287 17.80 -13.10 28.49
C GLY A 287 16.77 -13.33 29.60
N GLU A 288 16.46 -12.30 30.40
CA GLU A 288 15.43 -12.35 31.45
C GLU A 288 14.04 -12.05 30.90
N ALA A 289 13.93 -11.11 29.96
CA ALA A 289 12.64 -10.67 29.43
C ALA A 289 11.97 -11.74 28.55
N LEU A 290 12.74 -12.58 27.86
CA LEU A 290 12.22 -13.58 26.94
C LEU A 290 11.73 -14.85 27.67
N PRO A 291 10.51 -15.33 27.39
CA PRO A 291 10.01 -16.57 27.99
C PRO A 291 10.77 -17.78 27.45
N ILE A 292 11.39 -18.56 28.35
CA ILE A 292 12.16 -19.77 28.02
C ILE A 292 11.23 -20.81 27.40
N GLY A 293 11.41 -21.09 26.11
CA GLY A 293 10.70 -22.14 25.39
C GLY A 293 11.49 -23.44 25.22
N THR A 294 10.84 -24.47 24.67
CA THR A 294 11.54 -25.68 24.17
C THR A 294 12.42 -25.33 22.98
N LYS A 295 13.73 -25.56 23.09
CA LYS A 295 14.68 -25.43 21.97
C LYS A 295 14.30 -26.40 20.84
N GLN A 296 14.16 -25.88 19.63
CA GLN A 296 13.87 -26.67 18.42
C GLN A 296 14.98 -26.51 17.37
N ALA A 297 14.83 -27.19 16.22
CA ALA A 297 15.68 -26.96 15.07
C ALA A 297 15.59 -25.48 14.65
N GLY A 298 16.74 -24.81 14.55
CA GLY A 298 16.78 -23.38 14.20
C GLY A 298 16.35 -23.14 12.76
N PHE A 299 15.68 -22.01 12.53
CA PHE A 299 15.32 -21.57 11.18
C PHE A 299 16.55 -21.05 10.42
N SER A 300 16.55 -21.22 9.09
CA SER A 300 17.40 -20.40 8.23
C SER A 300 16.83 -18.99 8.09
N LEU A 301 17.64 -18.04 7.62
CA LEU A 301 17.20 -16.67 7.34
C LEU A 301 16.00 -16.64 6.38
N GLY A 302 16.09 -17.37 5.26
CA GLY A 302 15.01 -17.46 4.27
C GLY A 302 13.74 -18.13 4.80
N GLN A 303 13.87 -19.15 5.64
CA GLN A 303 12.73 -19.81 6.29
C GLN A 303 12.02 -18.87 7.27
N LEU A 304 12.77 -18.16 8.10
CA LEU A 304 12.22 -17.18 9.04
C LEU A 304 11.55 -16.02 8.30
N SER A 305 12.18 -15.48 7.25
CA SER A 305 11.58 -14.42 6.43
C SER A 305 10.29 -14.86 5.75
N MET A 306 10.19 -16.10 5.30
CA MET A 306 8.93 -16.68 4.80
C MET A 306 7.86 -16.71 5.90
N ILE A 307 8.21 -17.17 7.11
CA ILE A 307 7.26 -17.23 8.24
C ILE A 307 6.72 -15.84 8.56
N LEU A 308 7.58 -14.83 8.64
CA LEU A 308 7.19 -13.45 8.91
C LEU A 308 6.32 -12.86 7.79
N LEU A 309 6.56 -13.26 6.54
CA LEU A 309 5.80 -12.79 5.38
C LEU A 309 4.39 -13.38 5.31
N VAL A 310 4.18 -14.62 5.76
CA VAL A 310 2.86 -15.28 5.71
C VAL A 310 1.82 -14.50 6.52
N ASP A 311 2.17 -13.99 7.70
CA ASP A 311 1.24 -13.23 8.55
C ASP A 311 0.90 -11.86 7.97
N LEU A 312 1.79 -11.31 7.14
CA LEU A 312 1.54 -10.11 6.35
C LEU A 312 0.57 -10.34 5.18
N MET A 313 0.41 -11.58 4.73
CA MET A 313 -0.56 -11.94 3.68
C MET A 313 -2.01 -12.07 4.21
N VAL A 314 -2.19 -12.07 5.54
CA VAL A 314 -3.50 -12.17 6.22
C VAL A 314 -3.98 -10.80 6.75
N SER A 315 -3.06 -9.90 7.10
CA SER A 315 -3.32 -8.48 7.38
C SER A 315 -3.63 -7.73 6.07
N PRO A 316 -4.43 -6.64 6.05
CA PRO A 316 -4.66 -5.85 4.84
C PRO A 316 -3.43 -5.00 4.49
N ILE A 317 -2.27 -5.65 4.35
CA ILE A 317 -1.21 -5.11 3.49
C ILE A 317 -1.78 -5.23 2.10
N GLN A 318 -2.25 -4.09 1.59
CA GLN A 318 -2.51 -3.89 0.18
C GLN A 318 -1.17 -3.97 -0.55
N LEU A 319 -0.64 -5.20 -0.70
CA LEU A 319 0.12 -5.54 -1.89
C LEU A 319 -0.84 -5.23 -3.02
N THR A 320 -0.63 -4.09 -3.69
CA THR A 320 -1.40 -3.77 -4.89
C THR A 320 -1.31 -5.01 -5.78
N PRO A 321 -2.43 -5.63 -6.16
CA PRO A 321 -2.39 -6.94 -6.79
C PRO A 321 -1.54 -6.95 -8.08
N GLU A 322 -1.36 -5.78 -8.71
CA GLU A 322 -0.39 -5.47 -9.76
C GLU A 322 1.04 -5.95 -9.46
N ASN A 323 1.52 -5.71 -8.24
CA ASN A 323 2.88 -6.06 -7.84
C ASN A 323 3.03 -7.58 -7.66
N VAL A 324 1.95 -8.30 -7.36
CA VAL A 324 1.96 -9.76 -7.13
C VAL A 324 2.22 -10.53 -8.43
N ALA A 325 1.62 -10.10 -9.55
CA ALA A 325 1.83 -10.73 -10.85
C ALA A 325 3.16 -10.30 -11.51
N SER A 326 3.77 -9.21 -11.05
CA SER A 326 5.05 -8.69 -11.58
C SER A 326 6.27 -9.04 -10.74
N ILE A 327 6.11 -9.71 -9.59
CA ILE A 327 7.23 -10.19 -8.75
C ILE A 327 8.21 -10.98 -9.61
N ASP A 328 9.49 -10.61 -9.50
CA ASP A 328 10.61 -11.22 -10.24
C ASP A 328 10.40 -11.20 -11.77
N GLY A 329 9.93 -10.07 -12.29
CA GLY A 329 9.68 -9.89 -13.72
C GLY A 329 8.55 -10.78 -14.26
N GLY A 330 7.67 -11.28 -13.39
CA GLY A 330 6.57 -12.17 -13.73
C GLY A 330 6.88 -13.66 -13.60
N ALA A 331 8.02 -14.06 -13.04
CA ALA A 331 8.37 -15.48 -12.86
C ALA A 331 7.32 -16.26 -12.05
N LEU A 332 6.61 -15.59 -11.14
CA LEU A 332 5.54 -16.18 -10.33
C LEU A 332 4.14 -16.02 -10.90
N ALA A 333 3.95 -15.26 -11.99
CA ALA A 333 2.63 -14.94 -12.54
C ALA A 333 1.78 -16.19 -12.81
N LYS A 334 2.40 -17.22 -13.42
CA LYS A 334 1.71 -18.50 -13.68
C LYS A 334 1.23 -19.17 -12.40
N LYS A 335 2.03 -19.18 -11.34
CA LYS A 335 1.66 -19.80 -10.04
C LYS A 335 0.54 -19.02 -9.35
N VAL A 336 0.61 -17.68 -9.37
CA VAL A 336 -0.42 -16.78 -8.84
C VAL A 336 -1.76 -17.01 -9.54
N PHE A 337 -1.76 -17.10 -10.86
CA PHE A 337 -2.97 -17.37 -11.64
C PHE A 337 -3.49 -18.80 -11.47
N ARG A 338 -2.64 -19.78 -11.21
CA ARG A 338 -3.10 -21.14 -10.88
C ARG A 338 -3.79 -21.21 -9.51
N ALA A 339 -3.52 -20.27 -8.61
CA ALA A 339 -4.24 -20.09 -7.35
C ALA A 339 -5.44 -19.11 -7.47
N ARG A 340 -5.98 -18.90 -8.69
CA ARG A 340 -7.09 -17.96 -8.98
C ARG A 340 -8.36 -18.16 -8.15
N ASP A 341 -8.61 -19.37 -7.65
CA ASP A 341 -9.76 -19.63 -6.77
C ASP A 341 -9.65 -18.85 -5.45
N TYR A 342 -8.44 -18.38 -5.11
CA TYR A 342 -8.16 -17.49 -3.97
C TYR A 342 -7.81 -16.08 -4.44
N THR A 343 -6.96 -15.93 -5.46
CA THR A 343 -6.44 -14.63 -5.90
C THR A 343 -7.43 -13.84 -6.77
N PHE A 344 -8.35 -14.53 -7.47
CA PHE A 344 -9.39 -13.94 -8.32
C PHE A 344 -10.82 -14.23 -7.83
N ALA A 345 -10.98 -14.76 -6.61
CA ALA A 345 -12.28 -15.20 -6.06
C ALA A 345 -13.38 -14.12 -6.11
N SER A 346 -13.00 -12.85 -5.90
CA SER A 346 -13.89 -11.68 -5.97
C SER A 346 -13.60 -10.76 -7.15
N PHE A 347 -12.87 -11.25 -8.16
CA PHE A 347 -12.32 -10.40 -9.22
C PHE A 347 -13.40 -9.72 -10.07
N ALA A 348 -14.39 -10.48 -10.52
CA ALA A 348 -15.54 -9.96 -11.24
C ALA A 348 -16.29 -8.87 -10.45
N ARG A 349 -16.57 -9.12 -9.17
CA ARG A 349 -17.20 -8.15 -8.26
C ARG A 349 -16.37 -6.88 -8.09
N ASN A 350 -15.04 -7.02 -7.96
CA ASN A 350 -14.14 -5.87 -7.78
C ASN A 350 -14.10 -4.98 -9.04
N LEU A 351 -14.26 -5.57 -10.23
CA LEU A 351 -14.46 -4.80 -11.45
C LEU A 351 -15.81 -4.05 -11.41
N GLU A 352 -16.87 -4.54 -10.79
CA GLU A 352 -18.17 -3.83 -10.76
C GLU A 352 -18.25 -2.65 -9.79
N VAL A 353 -17.23 -2.42 -8.96
CA VAL A 353 -17.24 -1.30 -8.00
C VAL A 353 -17.17 0.02 -8.76
N ARG A 354 -18.25 0.80 -8.70
CA ARG A 354 -18.31 2.12 -9.35
C ARG A 354 -17.36 3.11 -8.66
N ASN A 355 -16.59 3.83 -9.46
CA ASN A 355 -15.89 5.02 -9.01
C ASN A 355 -16.84 6.21 -9.09
N SER A 356 -17.02 6.93 -7.99
CA SER A 356 -17.80 8.17 -8.02
C SER A 356 -16.95 9.28 -8.62
N LEU A 357 -17.00 9.44 -9.94
CA LEU A 357 -16.35 10.58 -10.63
C LEU A 357 -16.99 11.94 -10.26
N GLU A 358 -18.14 11.95 -9.57
CA GLU A 358 -18.76 13.17 -9.02
C GLU A 358 -17.93 13.82 -7.91
N ALA A 359 -16.98 13.09 -7.31
CA ALA A 359 -16.07 13.59 -6.27
C ALA A 359 -14.77 14.24 -6.80
N GLY A 360 -14.60 14.32 -8.13
CA GLY A 360 -13.39 14.81 -8.79
C GLY A 360 -12.51 13.70 -9.39
N PRO A 361 -11.42 14.05 -10.09
CA PRO A 361 -10.51 13.08 -10.71
C PRO A 361 -9.83 12.20 -9.65
N GLU A 362 -9.76 10.89 -9.91
CA GLU A 362 -9.14 9.90 -9.02
C GLU A 362 -7.65 10.18 -8.82
N ASP A 363 -7.22 10.28 -7.56
CA ASP A 363 -5.81 10.45 -7.18
C ASP A 363 -5.02 9.17 -7.54
N PRO A 364 -4.02 9.23 -8.45
CA PRO A 364 -3.20 8.07 -8.80
C PRO A 364 -2.45 7.46 -7.61
N ALA A 365 -2.21 8.23 -6.54
CA ALA A 365 -1.59 7.73 -5.31
C ALA A 365 -2.57 6.93 -4.43
N LYS A 366 -3.88 6.96 -4.73
CA LYS A 366 -4.94 6.26 -4.00
C LYS A 366 -5.92 5.57 -4.96
N PRO A 367 -5.45 4.54 -5.70
CA PRO A 367 -6.30 3.84 -6.66
C PRO A 367 -7.47 3.13 -5.98
N SER A 368 -8.64 3.25 -6.60
CA SER A 368 -9.88 2.57 -6.24
C SER A 368 -9.78 1.05 -6.38
N VAL A 369 -10.76 0.34 -5.82
CA VAL A 369 -10.86 -1.12 -5.94
C VAL A 369 -10.94 -1.56 -7.41
N ARG A 370 -11.71 -0.83 -8.23
CA ARG A 370 -11.84 -1.12 -9.66
C ARG A 370 -10.55 -0.81 -10.42
N THR A 371 -9.88 0.31 -10.14
CA THR A 371 -8.59 0.65 -10.75
C THR A 371 -7.53 -0.42 -10.48
N ASN A 372 -7.40 -0.87 -9.23
CA ASN A 372 -6.49 -1.95 -8.86
C ASN A 372 -6.85 -3.28 -9.56
N ALA A 373 -8.14 -3.60 -9.69
CA ALA A 373 -8.58 -4.81 -10.38
C ALA A 373 -8.26 -4.76 -11.89
N ILE A 374 -8.48 -3.63 -12.55
CA ILE A 374 -8.12 -3.43 -13.96
C ILE A 374 -6.61 -3.60 -14.13
N LYS A 375 -5.80 -2.93 -13.32
CA LYS A 375 -4.34 -3.02 -13.44
C LYS A 375 -3.80 -4.42 -13.11
N LEU A 376 -4.41 -5.16 -12.18
CA LEU A 376 -4.10 -6.58 -11.97
C LEU A 376 -4.35 -7.41 -13.24
N PHE A 377 -5.49 -7.19 -13.90
CA PHE A 377 -5.83 -7.87 -15.15
C PHE A 377 -4.80 -7.56 -16.25
N LEU A 378 -4.47 -6.28 -16.43
CA LEU A 378 -3.49 -5.85 -17.43
C LEU A 378 -2.10 -6.44 -17.15
N THR A 379 -1.68 -6.44 -15.89
CA THR A 379 -0.40 -7.02 -15.48
C THR A 379 -0.38 -8.53 -15.70
N SER A 380 -1.48 -9.21 -15.38
CA SER A 380 -1.64 -10.64 -15.66
C SER A 380 -1.53 -10.92 -17.16
N LEU A 381 -2.18 -10.12 -18.02
CA LEU A 381 -2.04 -10.25 -19.47
C LEU A 381 -0.61 -10.03 -19.97
N LYS A 382 0.17 -9.16 -19.32
CA LYS A 382 1.56 -8.89 -19.70
C LYS A 382 2.48 -10.08 -19.40
N PHE A 383 2.32 -10.72 -18.24
CA PHE A 383 3.27 -11.72 -17.73
C PHE A 383 2.82 -13.17 -17.85
N LEU A 384 1.53 -13.44 -18.05
CA LEU A 384 1.04 -14.81 -18.21
C LEU A 384 1.47 -15.41 -19.57
N PRO A 385 1.79 -16.71 -19.61
CA PRO A 385 1.96 -17.44 -20.87
C PRO A 385 0.64 -17.57 -21.63
N SER A 386 0.69 -17.86 -22.93
CA SER A 386 -0.48 -17.81 -23.83
C SER A 386 -1.61 -18.77 -23.44
N ASP A 387 -1.29 -19.95 -22.89
CA ASP A 387 -2.26 -20.91 -22.33
C ASP A 387 -3.06 -20.28 -21.18
N ALA A 388 -2.37 -19.63 -20.25
CA ALA A 388 -3.00 -18.96 -19.11
C ALA A 388 -3.73 -17.67 -19.50
N LYS A 389 -3.25 -16.92 -20.52
CA LYS A 389 -4.00 -15.78 -21.07
C LYS A 389 -5.33 -16.22 -21.67
N LYS A 390 -5.37 -17.34 -22.41
CA LYS A 390 -6.62 -17.92 -22.92
C LYS A 390 -7.58 -18.20 -21.77
N GLU A 391 -7.11 -18.87 -20.72
CA GLU A 391 -7.95 -19.16 -19.54
C GLU A 391 -8.48 -17.89 -18.87
N LEU A 392 -7.66 -16.85 -18.71
CA LEU A 392 -8.05 -15.57 -18.11
C LEU A 392 -9.12 -14.84 -18.95
N LEU A 393 -8.94 -14.79 -20.28
CA LEU A 393 -9.88 -14.14 -21.19
C LEU A 393 -11.24 -14.85 -21.26
N LEU A 394 -11.23 -16.19 -21.13
CA LEU A 394 -12.43 -17.02 -21.16
C LEU A 394 -13.07 -17.18 -19.78
N GLN A 395 -12.48 -16.61 -18.74
CA GLN A 395 -13.05 -16.67 -17.40
C GLN A 395 -14.42 -15.97 -17.38
N LYS A 396 -15.42 -16.66 -16.85
CA LYS A 396 -16.82 -16.24 -16.88
C LYS A 396 -16.97 -14.81 -16.35
N GLU A 397 -17.67 -14.00 -17.12
CA GLU A 397 -18.06 -12.60 -16.82
C GLU A 397 -16.92 -11.57 -16.66
N VAL A 398 -15.64 -11.97 -16.64
CA VAL A 398 -14.51 -11.04 -16.43
C VAL A 398 -14.46 -9.94 -17.50
N MET A 399 -14.43 -10.32 -18.77
CA MET A 399 -14.43 -9.35 -19.88
C MET A 399 -15.70 -8.48 -19.91
N SER A 400 -16.83 -9.04 -19.49
CA SER A 400 -18.07 -8.27 -19.41
C SER A 400 -18.00 -7.20 -18.32
N HIS A 401 -17.52 -7.53 -17.11
CA HIS A 401 -17.40 -6.56 -16.02
C HIS A 401 -16.28 -5.54 -16.25
N LEU A 402 -15.19 -5.95 -16.89
CA LEU A 402 -14.11 -5.06 -17.32
C LEU A 402 -14.66 -3.93 -18.19
N THR A 403 -15.49 -4.27 -19.18
CA THR A 403 -15.98 -3.34 -20.21
C THR A 403 -17.28 -2.61 -19.84
N PHE A 404 -17.93 -2.96 -18.73
CA PHE A 404 -19.26 -2.44 -18.39
C PHE A 404 -19.26 -0.97 -17.95
N LEU A 405 -18.28 -0.55 -17.14
CA LEU A 405 -18.20 0.78 -16.52
C LEU A 405 -17.11 1.66 -17.14
N LEU A 406 -16.72 1.42 -18.39
CA LEU A 406 -15.59 2.13 -19.03
C LEU A 406 -15.72 3.65 -19.00
N LYS A 407 -16.95 4.18 -19.03
CA LYS A 407 -17.19 5.64 -19.00
C LYS A 407 -16.88 6.27 -17.65
N ASP A 408 -16.84 5.45 -16.58
CA ASP A 408 -16.61 5.87 -15.21
C ASP A 408 -15.13 5.68 -14.79
N ASP A 409 -14.28 5.12 -15.66
CA ASP A 409 -12.86 4.90 -15.39
C ASP A 409 -12.02 6.14 -15.75
N PRO A 410 -10.88 6.39 -15.07
CA PRO A 410 -9.98 7.49 -15.40
C PRO A 410 -9.36 7.39 -16.80
N ALA A 411 -9.15 8.54 -17.45
CA ALA A 411 -8.60 8.62 -18.81
C ALA A 411 -7.26 7.88 -18.97
N TYR A 412 -6.33 8.05 -18.01
CA TYR A 412 -5.02 7.40 -18.04
C TYR A 412 -5.13 5.87 -18.04
N LEU A 413 -6.07 5.34 -17.24
CA LEU A 413 -6.27 3.91 -17.07
C LEU A 413 -6.89 3.30 -18.33
N LEU A 414 -7.84 4.01 -18.96
CA LEU A 414 -8.46 3.57 -20.22
C LEU A 414 -7.43 3.49 -21.36
N VAL A 415 -6.57 4.50 -21.49
CA VAL A 415 -5.51 4.50 -22.51
C VAL A 415 -4.54 3.34 -22.29
N GLU A 416 -4.11 3.11 -21.04
CA GLU A 416 -3.25 1.98 -20.67
C GLU A 416 -3.94 0.63 -20.97
N MET A 417 -5.22 0.49 -20.61
CA MET A 417 -6.01 -0.71 -20.83
C MET A 417 -6.13 -1.05 -22.31
N LEU A 418 -6.48 -0.07 -23.15
CA LEU A 418 -6.62 -0.25 -24.60
C LEU A 418 -5.28 -0.68 -25.23
N GLU A 419 -4.17 -0.05 -24.84
CA GLU A 419 -2.85 -0.39 -25.37
C GLU A 419 -2.40 -1.78 -24.92
N ALA A 420 -2.64 -2.15 -23.65
CA ALA A 420 -2.32 -3.47 -23.13
C ALA A 420 -3.15 -4.58 -23.78
N LEU A 421 -4.46 -4.38 -23.97
CA LEU A 421 -5.32 -5.32 -24.70
C LEU A 421 -4.87 -5.49 -26.15
N ARG A 422 -4.49 -4.39 -26.82
CA ARG A 422 -3.96 -4.43 -28.19
C ARG A 422 -2.67 -5.25 -28.24
N LYS A 423 -1.70 -4.91 -27.39
CA LYS A 423 -0.35 -5.49 -27.42
C LYS A 423 -0.27 -6.93 -26.92
N HIS A 424 -0.96 -7.24 -25.83
CA HIS A 424 -0.79 -8.50 -25.11
C HIS A 424 -1.88 -9.54 -25.40
N VAL A 425 -2.93 -9.17 -26.14
CA VAL A 425 -4.02 -10.07 -26.56
C VAL A 425 -4.17 -10.09 -28.07
N LEU A 426 -4.49 -8.95 -28.68
CA LEU A 426 -4.87 -8.91 -30.10
C LEU A 426 -3.68 -9.11 -31.04
N ALA A 427 -2.57 -8.42 -30.79
CA ALA A 427 -1.31 -8.55 -31.53
C ALA A 427 -0.46 -9.75 -31.10
N ASP A 428 -0.90 -10.53 -30.10
CA ASP A 428 -0.19 -11.75 -29.67
C ASP A 428 -0.71 -12.94 -30.47
N ASP A 429 0.09 -13.39 -31.45
CA ASP A 429 -0.25 -14.53 -32.31
C ASP A 429 -0.33 -15.85 -31.55
N LYS A 430 0.22 -15.92 -30.33
CA LYS A 430 0.16 -17.13 -29.50
C LYS A 430 -1.18 -17.27 -28.77
N VAL A 431 -1.96 -16.19 -28.67
CA VAL A 431 -3.31 -16.26 -28.08
C VAL A 431 -4.27 -16.81 -29.14
N PRO A 432 -4.98 -17.91 -28.87
CA PRO A 432 -5.86 -18.52 -29.87
C PRO A 432 -7.00 -17.59 -30.30
N ARG A 433 -7.34 -17.64 -31.59
CA ARG A 433 -8.42 -16.86 -32.20
C ARG A 433 -9.75 -16.98 -31.46
N GLU A 434 -10.13 -18.19 -31.06
CA GLU A 434 -11.34 -18.47 -30.27
C GLU A 434 -11.45 -17.59 -29.01
N ALA A 435 -10.33 -17.38 -28.31
CA ALA A 435 -10.28 -16.57 -27.10
C ALA A 435 -10.44 -15.08 -27.42
N LYS A 436 -9.76 -14.60 -28.47
CA LYS A 436 -9.89 -13.21 -28.96
C LYS A 436 -11.35 -12.94 -29.38
N PHE A 437 -11.93 -13.84 -30.18
CA PHE A 437 -13.29 -13.72 -30.70
C PHE A 437 -14.35 -13.68 -29.59
N LYS A 438 -14.23 -14.54 -28.57
CA LYS A 438 -15.14 -14.52 -27.41
C LYS A 438 -14.99 -13.27 -26.54
N ALA A 439 -13.76 -12.80 -26.34
CA ALA A 439 -13.47 -11.62 -25.52
C ALA A 439 -13.98 -10.31 -26.18
N PHE A 440 -13.83 -10.20 -27.51
CA PHE A 440 -14.19 -9.02 -28.30
C PHE A 440 -15.42 -9.27 -29.20
N ASN A 441 -16.50 -9.78 -28.63
CA ASN A 441 -17.79 -9.90 -29.31
C ASN A 441 -18.46 -8.53 -29.55
N THR A 442 -19.60 -8.51 -30.26
CA THR A 442 -20.34 -7.28 -30.61
C THR A 442 -20.60 -6.39 -29.39
N LYS A 443 -21.01 -6.98 -28.25
CA LYS A 443 -21.33 -6.23 -27.03
C LYS A 443 -20.10 -5.55 -26.43
N THR A 444 -18.93 -6.20 -26.49
CA THR A 444 -17.67 -5.59 -26.06
C THR A 444 -17.29 -4.43 -26.99
N LEU A 445 -17.39 -4.62 -28.31
CA LEU A 445 -17.11 -3.57 -29.29
C LEU A 445 -18.03 -2.36 -29.12
N ASP A 446 -19.33 -2.59 -28.89
CA ASP A 446 -20.31 -1.53 -28.61
C ASP A 446 -19.95 -0.70 -27.37
N ARG A 447 -19.54 -1.37 -26.29
CA ARG A 447 -19.12 -0.71 -25.05
C ARG A 447 -17.87 0.14 -25.26
N LEU A 448 -16.90 -0.37 -26.01
CA LEU A 448 -15.69 0.35 -26.40
C LEU A 448 -16.04 1.54 -27.29
N ALA A 449 -16.89 1.38 -28.31
CA ALA A 449 -17.36 2.48 -29.15
C ALA A 449 -18.07 3.57 -28.34
N GLY A 450 -18.69 3.22 -27.20
CA GLY A 450 -19.23 4.18 -26.24
C GLY A 450 -18.21 5.21 -25.72
N LEU A 451 -16.90 4.91 -25.76
CA LEU A 451 -15.82 5.82 -25.37
C LEU A 451 -15.55 6.94 -26.37
N TYR A 452 -16.10 6.90 -27.60
CA TYR A 452 -16.09 8.07 -28.49
C TYR A 452 -16.78 9.29 -27.87
N TYR A 453 -17.69 9.06 -26.92
CA TYR A 453 -18.43 10.09 -26.18
C TYR A 453 -17.90 10.28 -24.75
N TYR A 454 -16.66 9.87 -24.47
CA TYR A 454 -16.04 10.06 -23.17
C TYR A 454 -15.92 11.56 -22.82
N LYS A 455 -16.30 11.92 -21.59
CA LYS A 455 -16.47 13.32 -21.15
C LYS A 455 -15.26 13.89 -20.41
N HIS A 456 -14.39 13.04 -19.88
CA HIS A 456 -13.29 13.43 -18.98
C HIS A 456 -11.93 13.40 -19.67
N ASP A 457 -11.89 13.62 -20.98
CA ASP A 457 -10.61 13.82 -21.69
C ASP A 457 -10.00 15.16 -21.23
N GLU A 458 -8.74 15.12 -20.80
CA GLU A 458 -7.95 16.31 -20.53
C GLU A 458 -7.18 16.69 -21.80
N ASP A 459 -7.42 17.88 -22.34
CA ASP A 459 -6.63 18.43 -23.46
C ASP A 459 -5.25 18.88 -22.94
N VAL A 460 -4.35 17.90 -22.77
CA VAL A 460 -2.94 18.11 -22.43
C VAL A 460 -2.10 17.85 -23.68
N GLU A 461 -1.33 18.85 -24.08
CA GLU A 461 -0.50 18.82 -25.28
C GLU A 461 0.47 17.61 -25.27
N GLY A 462 0.39 16.77 -26.32
CA GLY A 462 1.20 15.56 -26.46
C GLY A 462 0.67 14.28 -25.80
N ARG A 463 -0.45 14.34 -25.06
CA ARG A 463 -1.07 13.15 -24.46
C ARG A 463 -2.14 12.56 -25.38
N LEU A 464 -2.14 11.24 -25.55
CA LEU A 464 -3.17 10.54 -26.32
C LEU A 464 -4.51 10.60 -25.58
N THR A 465 -5.54 11.15 -26.21
CA THR A 465 -6.90 11.19 -25.66
C THR A 465 -7.54 9.80 -25.65
N VAL A 466 -8.54 9.58 -24.79
CA VAL A 466 -9.30 8.31 -24.76
C VAL A 466 -10.00 8.09 -26.10
N LYS A 467 -10.53 9.16 -26.71
CA LYS A 467 -11.18 9.11 -28.03
C LYS A 467 -10.21 8.67 -29.14
N ASP A 468 -8.97 9.16 -29.13
CA ASP A 468 -7.96 8.72 -30.09
C ASP A 468 -7.48 7.29 -29.82
N ALA A 469 -7.29 6.94 -28.55
CA ALA A 469 -6.88 5.59 -28.15
C ALA A 469 -7.92 4.55 -28.58
N VAL A 470 -9.21 4.81 -28.33
CA VAL A 470 -10.27 3.87 -28.71
C VAL A 470 -10.49 3.80 -30.21
N HIS A 471 -10.31 4.91 -30.93
CA HIS A 471 -10.36 4.91 -32.40
C HIS A 471 -9.29 3.98 -32.98
N ARG A 472 -8.03 4.16 -32.57
CA ARG A 472 -6.91 3.32 -33.00
C ARG A 472 -7.13 1.85 -32.65
N PHE A 473 -7.67 1.59 -31.45
CA PHE A 473 -7.97 0.24 -30.98
C PHE A 473 -9.05 -0.44 -31.84
N LEU A 474 -10.19 0.22 -32.06
CA LEU A 474 -11.31 -0.33 -32.84
C LEU A 474 -10.93 -0.53 -34.30
N THR A 475 -10.21 0.41 -34.91
CA THR A 475 -9.69 0.24 -36.27
C THR A 475 -8.81 -1.00 -36.35
N TYR A 476 -7.83 -1.15 -35.46
CA TYR A 476 -6.95 -2.32 -35.46
C TYR A 476 -7.73 -3.64 -35.32
N VAL A 477 -8.65 -3.70 -34.35
CA VAL A 477 -9.45 -4.90 -34.06
C VAL A 477 -10.32 -5.33 -35.25
N CYS A 478 -10.91 -4.36 -35.96
CA CYS A 478 -11.87 -4.65 -37.01
C CYS A 478 -11.23 -4.85 -38.40
N THR A 479 -9.99 -4.37 -38.61
CA THR A 479 -9.35 -4.39 -39.94
C THR A 479 -8.12 -5.27 -40.04
N THR A 480 -7.57 -5.76 -38.92
CA THR A 480 -6.32 -6.53 -38.94
C THR A 480 -6.57 -8.04 -39.00
N PRO A 481 -6.12 -8.73 -40.06
CA PRO A 481 -6.03 -10.19 -40.08
C PRO A 481 -5.19 -10.70 -38.89
N GLY A 482 -5.72 -11.61 -38.07
CA GLY A 482 -5.02 -12.14 -36.89
C GLY A 482 -5.38 -11.48 -35.54
N ALA A 483 -6.05 -10.32 -35.55
CA ALA A 483 -6.65 -9.74 -34.34
C ALA A 483 -7.82 -10.59 -33.80
N GLY A 484 -8.31 -11.53 -34.61
CA GLY A 484 -9.18 -12.64 -34.20
C GLY A 484 -10.64 -12.48 -34.60
N ILE A 485 -11.11 -11.25 -34.85
CA ILE A 485 -12.49 -10.97 -35.26
C ILE A 485 -12.67 -11.07 -36.77
N LEU A 486 -11.83 -10.35 -37.54
CA LEU A 486 -11.90 -10.32 -39.00
C LEU A 486 -11.61 -11.69 -39.60
N TYR A 487 -12.57 -12.23 -40.34
CA TYR A 487 -12.40 -13.38 -41.24
C TYR A 487 -11.80 -12.90 -42.56
N THR A 488 -10.68 -13.50 -42.95
CA THR A 488 -10.00 -13.21 -44.23
C THR A 488 -10.55 -14.05 -45.37
N GLY A 489 -10.39 -13.57 -46.61
CA GLY A 489 -10.71 -14.32 -47.83
C GLY A 489 -12.12 -14.09 -48.37
N THR A 490 -12.83 -13.10 -47.83
CA THR A 490 -14.15 -12.66 -48.30
C THR A 490 -14.01 -11.56 -49.35
N GLY A 491 -14.91 -11.55 -50.34
CA GLY A 491 -14.95 -10.55 -51.40
C GLY A 491 -16.26 -9.79 -51.40
N MET A 492 -16.46 -8.89 -52.36
CA MET A 492 -17.75 -8.20 -52.55
C MET A 492 -18.91 -9.15 -52.89
N TYR A 493 -18.59 -10.34 -53.38
CA TYR A 493 -19.55 -11.35 -53.77
C TYR A 493 -19.24 -12.65 -53.02
N PRO A 494 -20.27 -13.39 -52.59
CA PRO A 494 -20.12 -14.75 -52.08
C PRO A 494 -19.38 -15.61 -53.12
N LYS A 495 -18.37 -16.36 -52.70
CA LYS A 495 -17.64 -17.28 -53.58
C LYS A 495 -18.31 -18.65 -53.58
N ASP A 496 -18.45 -19.25 -54.75
CA ASP A 496 -19.01 -20.60 -54.91
C ASP A 496 -18.14 -21.65 -54.19
N LEU A 497 -18.77 -22.72 -53.70
CA LEU A 497 -18.15 -23.76 -52.88
C LEU A 497 -17.03 -24.55 -53.59
N ASP A 498 -16.93 -24.44 -54.93
CA ASP A 498 -16.00 -25.22 -55.77
C ASP A 498 -14.72 -24.47 -56.18
N ASP A 499 -14.50 -23.25 -55.68
CA ASP A 499 -13.36 -22.41 -56.11
C ASP A 499 -12.06 -22.86 -55.41
N GLU A 500 -11.01 -23.24 -56.16
CA GLU A 500 -9.74 -23.81 -55.63
C GLU A 500 -9.05 -22.90 -54.59
N ALA A 501 -9.29 -21.58 -54.63
CA ALA A 501 -8.81 -20.61 -53.66
C ALA A 501 -9.41 -20.81 -52.23
N THR A 502 -10.49 -21.58 -52.08
CA THR A 502 -11.07 -21.94 -50.77
C THR A 502 -10.38 -23.15 -50.13
N GLN A 503 -9.52 -23.88 -50.86
CA GLN A 503 -8.80 -25.04 -50.31
C GLN A 503 -7.72 -24.64 -49.30
N HIS A 504 -7.11 -23.45 -49.43
CA HIS A 504 -6.17 -22.92 -48.43
C HIS A 504 -6.84 -22.46 -47.12
N VAL A 505 -8.17 -22.39 -47.08
CA VAL A 505 -8.95 -22.09 -45.86
C VAL A 505 -9.35 -23.38 -45.12
N LYS A 506 -9.14 -24.56 -45.72
CA LYS A 506 -9.56 -25.86 -45.15
C LYS A 506 -8.79 -26.30 -43.91
N ASP A 507 -7.62 -25.74 -43.63
CA ASP A 507 -6.74 -26.30 -42.59
C ASP A 507 -6.87 -25.64 -41.19
N THR A 508 -7.75 -24.65 -40.98
CA THR A 508 -7.82 -23.98 -39.66
C THR A 508 -9.19 -23.63 -39.06
N ASP A 509 -10.34 -23.84 -39.71
CA ASP A 509 -11.61 -23.29 -39.19
C ASP A 509 -12.76 -24.32 -39.05
N ASP A 510 -13.38 -24.33 -37.86
CA ASP A 510 -14.71 -24.88 -37.54
C ASP A 510 -15.86 -24.33 -38.45
N PHE A 511 -15.55 -23.35 -39.31
CA PHE A 511 -16.52 -22.61 -40.15
C PHE A 511 -16.79 -23.26 -41.51
N ALA A 512 -16.05 -24.31 -41.88
CA ALA A 512 -16.31 -25.06 -43.12
C ALA A 512 -17.72 -25.70 -43.11
N PHE A 513 -18.26 -26.02 -41.93
CA PHE A 513 -19.57 -26.64 -41.76
C PHE A 513 -20.73 -25.66 -41.98
N GLU A 514 -20.56 -24.36 -41.66
CA GLU A 514 -21.61 -23.35 -41.84
C GLU A 514 -21.76 -22.89 -43.30
N ARG A 515 -20.66 -22.82 -44.07
CA ARG A 515 -20.72 -22.50 -45.52
C ARG A 515 -21.46 -23.55 -46.34
N ALA A 516 -21.39 -24.82 -45.95
CA ALA A 516 -22.11 -25.90 -46.62
C ALA A 516 -23.64 -25.72 -46.54
N ALA A 517 -24.15 -24.94 -45.58
CA ALA A 517 -25.58 -24.67 -45.38
C ALA A 517 -26.08 -23.43 -46.14
N TRP A 518 -25.26 -22.81 -47.00
CA TRP A 518 -25.59 -21.57 -47.73
C TRP A 518 -26.07 -21.79 -49.17
N GLY A 519 -25.96 -23.00 -49.73
CA GLY A 519 -26.32 -23.31 -51.11
C GLY A 519 -27.76 -22.97 -51.52
N ASP A 520 -28.70 -22.98 -50.57
CA ASP A 520 -30.13 -22.73 -50.82
C ASP A 520 -30.64 -21.34 -50.36
N ARG A 521 -29.79 -20.47 -49.78
CA ARG A 521 -30.26 -19.24 -49.06
C ARG A 521 -30.08 -17.91 -49.79
N TYR A 522 -29.51 -17.90 -51.00
CA TYR A 522 -29.22 -16.67 -51.75
C TYR A 522 -30.46 -15.91 -52.28
N THR A 523 -31.67 -16.42 -52.06
CA THR A 523 -32.92 -15.80 -52.54
C THR A 523 -33.57 -14.84 -51.54
N GLU A 524 -33.22 -14.89 -50.24
CA GLU A 524 -33.90 -14.09 -49.20
C GLU A 524 -32.94 -13.22 -48.34
N GLU A 525 -31.69 -13.64 -48.09
CA GLU A 525 -30.71 -12.91 -47.27
C GLU A 525 -29.30 -12.97 -47.86
N VAL A 526 -28.48 -11.93 -47.61
CA VAL A 526 -27.06 -11.91 -48.00
C VAL A 526 -26.25 -12.61 -46.89
N PRO A 527 -25.63 -13.78 -47.13
CA PRO A 527 -24.83 -14.45 -46.10
C PRO A 527 -23.54 -13.67 -45.83
N VAL A 528 -23.25 -13.42 -44.56
CA VAL A 528 -22.09 -12.65 -44.11
C VAL A 528 -21.23 -13.51 -43.17
N ALA A 529 -19.96 -13.74 -43.53
CA ALA A 529 -19.04 -14.50 -42.67
C ALA A 529 -18.59 -13.68 -41.45
N ASN A 530 -18.37 -12.37 -41.64
CA ASN A 530 -17.99 -11.43 -40.60
C ASN A 530 -19.19 -10.90 -39.77
N PHE A 531 -20.07 -11.79 -39.29
CA PHE A 531 -21.35 -11.40 -38.65
C PHE A 531 -21.20 -10.53 -37.39
N VAL A 532 -20.11 -10.70 -36.60
CA VAL A 532 -19.83 -9.84 -35.43
C VAL A 532 -19.54 -8.40 -35.87
N LEU A 533 -18.78 -8.24 -36.95
CA LEU A 533 -18.51 -6.92 -37.51
C LEU A 533 -19.77 -6.34 -38.13
N ASP A 534 -20.56 -7.15 -38.84
CA ASP A 534 -21.85 -6.72 -39.40
C ASP A 534 -22.76 -6.16 -38.30
N GLU A 535 -23.04 -6.92 -37.25
CA GLU A 535 -23.90 -6.47 -36.14
C GLU A 535 -23.36 -5.20 -35.44
N PHE A 536 -22.04 -5.06 -35.37
CA PHE A 536 -21.37 -3.89 -34.77
C PHE A 536 -21.52 -2.64 -35.64
N ILE A 537 -21.24 -2.72 -36.94
CA ILE A 537 -21.27 -1.55 -37.83
C ILE A 537 -22.69 -0.99 -37.98
N GLN A 538 -23.72 -1.83 -37.91
CA GLN A 538 -25.14 -1.40 -38.01
C GLN A 538 -25.54 -0.39 -36.92
N LYS A 539 -24.84 -0.40 -35.77
CA LYS A 539 -25.09 0.51 -34.64
C LYS A 539 -24.35 1.84 -34.78
N MET A 540 -23.43 1.96 -35.73
CA MET A 540 -22.67 3.19 -35.98
C MET A 540 -23.53 4.26 -36.64
N ARG A 541 -23.08 5.51 -36.48
CA ARG A 541 -23.72 6.70 -37.05
C ARG A 541 -22.70 7.56 -37.80
N PRO A 542 -22.22 7.12 -38.98
CA PRO A 542 -21.17 7.80 -39.74
C PRO A 542 -21.54 9.24 -40.10
N TRP A 543 -22.83 9.54 -40.32
CA TRP A 543 -23.33 10.89 -40.59
C TRP A 543 -23.22 11.87 -39.41
N SER A 544 -22.97 11.38 -38.19
CA SER A 544 -22.92 12.20 -36.97
C SER A 544 -21.53 12.28 -36.33
N SER A 545 -20.57 11.47 -36.78
CA SER A 545 -19.24 11.37 -36.19
C SER A 545 -18.24 10.99 -37.27
N LEU A 546 -17.24 11.85 -37.49
CA LEU A 546 -16.16 11.61 -38.46
C LEU A 546 -15.44 10.29 -38.16
N ARG A 547 -15.16 10.00 -36.87
CA ARG A 547 -14.48 8.76 -36.44
C ARG A 547 -15.31 7.51 -36.74
N HIS A 548 -16.64 7.59 -36.67
CA HIS A 548 -17.51 6.49 -37.09
C HIS A 548 -17.45 6.30 -38.61
N SER A 549 -17.40 7.39 -39.37
CA SER A 549 -17.25 7.32 -40.83
C SER A 549 -15.92 6.70 -41.22
N GLU A 550 -14.82 7.15 -40.62
CA GLU A 550 -13.46 6.61 -40.86
C GLU A 550 -13.40 5.11 -40.54
N LEU A 551 -13.88 4.72 -39.34
CA LEU A 551 -13.90 3.31 -38.93
C LEU A 551 -14.76 2.46 -39.87
N LEU A 552 -15.96 2.92 -40.24
CA LEU A 552 -16.85 2.18 -41.14
C LEU A 552 -16.20 1.96 -42.52
N VAL A 553 -15.59 3.00 -43.09
CA VAL A 553 -14.89 2.89 -44.38
C VAL A 553 -13.73 1.90 -44.27
N SER A 554 -12.90 1.99 -43.23
CA SER A 554 -11.80 1.03 -43.03
C SER A 554 -12.29 -0.41 -42.84
N VAL A 555 -13.45 -0.61 -42.21
CA VAL A 555 -14.06 -1.95 -42.09
C VAL A 555 -14.55 -2.46 -43.44
N PHE A 556 -15.15 -1.63 -44.29
CA PHE A 556 -15.53 -2.03 -45.65
C PHE A 556 -14.34 -2.37 -46.54
N GLU A 557 -13.24 -1.63 -46.41
CA GLU A 557 -12.01 -1.94 -47.14
C GLU A 557 -11.43 -3.30 -46.71
N ALA A 558 -11.50 -3.63 -45.42
CA ALA A 558 -10.99 -4.89 -44.88
C ALA A 558 -11.94 -6.08 -45.09
N ALA A 559 -13.26 -5.86 -45.08
CA ALA A 559 -14.30 -6.85 -45.26
C ALA A 559 -15.39 -6.35 -46.24
N PRO A 560 -15.14 -6.40 -47.56
CA PRO A 560 -16.06 -5.85 -48.56
C PRO A 560 -17.45 -6.50 -48.57
N GLU A 561 -17.56 -7.75 -48.11
CA GLU A 561 -18.85 -8.46 -47.99
C GLU A 561 -19.88 -7.73 -47.11
N LEU A 562 -19.42 -6.88 -46.19
CA LEU A 562 -20.28 -6.15 -45.26
C LEU A 562 -21.03 -4.98 -45.91
N VAL A 563 -20.57 -4.49 -47.07
CA VAL A 563 -21.11 -3.29 -47.72
C VAL A 563 -22.59 -3.46 -48.06
N ALA A 564 -22.95 -4.57 -48.70
CA ALA A 564 -24.32 -4.84 -49.11
C ALA A 564 -25.24 -5.03 -47.90
N SER A 565 -24.84 -5.84 -46.91
CA SER A 565 -25.61 -6.06 -45.68
C SER A 565 -25.86 -4.74 -44.93
N TYR A 566 -24.83 -3.89 -44.83
CA TYR A 566 -24.95 -2.59 -44.20
C TYR A 566 -26.04 -1.71 -44.81
N PHE A 567 -26.01 -1.47 -46.13
CA PHE A 567 -26.97 -0.58 -46.76
C PHE A 567 -28.38 -1.17 -46.89
N LEU A 568 -28.51 -2.50 -46.96
CA LEU A 568 -29.82 -3.17 -47.02
C LEU A 568 -30.52 -3.16 -45.66
N ALA A 569 -29.80 -3.43 -44.57
CA ALA A 569 -30.38 -3.47 -43.23
C ALA A 569 -30.50 -2.08 -42.58
N ASN A 570 -29.59 -1.15 -42.89
CA ASN A 570 -29.55 0.15 -42.24
C ASN A 570 -30.56 1.14 -42.83
N LYS A 571 -31.79 1.12 -42.30
CA LYS A 571 -32.86 2.07 -42.66
C LYS A 571 -32.62 3.51 -42.20
N SER A 572 -31.60 3.75 -41.36
CA SER A 572 -31.29 5.08 -40.82
C SER A 572 -30.28 5.86 -41.68
N PHE A 573 -29.56 5.18 -42.56
CA PHE A 573 -28.71 5.81 -43.55
C PHE A 573 -29.58 6.38 -44.68
N SER A 574 -29.58 7.71 -44.83
CA SER A 574 -30.31 8.40 -45.89
C SER A 574 -29.35 8.85 -46.97
N PHE A 575 -29.59 8.42 -48.21
CA PHE A 575 -28.85 8.88 -49.38
C PHE A 575 -29.20 10.33 -49.76
N GLU A 576 -30.30 10.87 -49.21
CA GLU A 576 -30.68 12.26 -49.42
C GLU A 576 -30.04 13.17 -48.36
N PRO A 577 -29.41 14.29 -48.76
CA PRO A 577 -28.87 15.25 -47.80
C PRO A 577 -30.03 15.86 -47.00
N LYS A 578 -30.19 15.41 -45.74
CA LYS A 578 -31.17 16.00 -44.83
C LYS A 578 -30.65 17.36 -44.36
N LEU A 579 -31.40 18.43 -44.64
CA LEU A 579 -31.25 19.74 -44.00
C LEU A 579 -31.37 19.56 -42.48
N SER A 580 -30.24 19.42 -41.78
CA SER A 580 -30.24 19.38 -40.33
C SER A 580 -30.31 20.80 -39.78
N MET A 581 -30.93 20.99 -38.60
CA MET A 581 -30.89 22.28 -37.89
C MET A 581 -29.45 22.78 -37.68
N THR A 582 -28.48 21.86 -37.60
CA THR A 582 -27.05 22.16 -37.54
C THR A 582 -26.53 22.76 -38.85
N TRP A 583 -26.89 22.17 -40.00
CA TRP A 583 -26.52 22.70 -41.32
C TRP A 583 -27.19 24.05 -41.62
N ILE A 584 -28.46 24.20 -41.25
CA ILE A 584 -29.18 25.48 -41.36
C ILE A 584 -28.54 26.55 -40.46
N GLY A 585 -28.02 26.17 -39.29
CA GLY A 585 -27.36 27.11 -38.37
C GLY A 585 -25.95 27.56 -38.79
N TYR A 586 -25.32 26.90 -39.77
CA TYR A 586 -24.02 27.29 -40.35
C TYR A 586 -24.15 28.14 -41.62
N ALA A 587 -25.36 28.23 -42.21
CA ALA A 587 -25.69 29.10 -43.34
C ALA A 587 -26.25 30.44 -42.84
#